data_AF-A0A3D0ZWE5-F1
#
_entry.id   AF-A0A3D0ZWE5-F1
#
_cell.length_a   1.000
_cell.length_b   1.000
_cell.length_c   1.000
_cell.angle_alpha   90.00
_cell.angle_beta   90.00
_cell.angle_gamma   90.00
#
_symmetry.space_group_name_H-M   'P 1'
#
loop_
_entity.id
_entity.type
_entity.pdbx_description
1 polymer ?
#
loop_
_entity_poly.entity_id
_entity_poly.type
_entity_poly.pdbx_seq_one_letter_code
_entity_poly.pdbx_strand_id
1 'polypeptide(L)'
;SDDFGEGITVLNDTLYQLTWKAGRVYRYDLSGKEPSPLEPLRNDREGWGLTTDGHSLIASDGSAFLAFRSAKDFSVEKTIEVRFQGKA
;
A
#
# COMPACT_ATOMS: atom_id res chain seq x y z
N SER A 1 16.31 4.47 -8.58
CA SER A 1 15.54 3.70 -9.57
C SER A 1 14.76 4.70 -10.42
N ASP A 2 14.25 4.26 -11.57
CA ASP A 2 13.36 5.05 -12.44
C ASP A 2 11.88 4.72 -12.14
N ASP A 3 11.58 4.27 -10.92
CA ASP A 3 10.24 3.84 -10.53
C ASP A 3 9.34 5.05 -10.29
N PHE A 4 8.14 5.02 -10.85
CA PHE A 4 7.12 6.03 -10.61
C PHE A 4 6.38 5.72 -9.30
N GLY A 5 6.43 6.65 -8.34
CA GLY A 5 5.78 6.53 -7.05
C GLY A 5 4.28 6.83 -7.12
N GLU A 6 3.50 6.09 -6.33
CA GLU A 6 2.04 6.20 -6.25
C GLU A 6 1.63 6.40 -4.78
N GLY A 7 0.49 5.83 -4.36
CA GLY A 7 -0.05 5.92 -3.01
C GLY A 7 0.95 5.64 -1.89
N ILE A 8 0.85 6.43 -0.82
CA ILE A 8 1.78 6.45 0.31
C ILE A 8 1.01 6.56 1.63
N THR A 9 1.44 5.85 2.67
CA THR A 9 0.88 5.96 4.02
C THR A 9 1.91 5.62 5.08
N VAL A 10 1.62 5.93 6.34
CA VAL A 10 2.41 5.51 7.50
C VAL A 10 1.57 4.58 8.38
N LEU A 11 2.17 3.49 8.83
CA LEU A 11 1.59 2.56 9.80
C LEU A 11 2.71 2.01 10.70
N ASN A 12 2.55 2.12 12.03
CA ASN A 12 3.51 1.66 13.03
C ASN A 12 4.95 2.16 12.76
N ASP A 13 5.10 3.48 12.66
CA ASP A 13 6.36 4.17 12.35
C ASP A 13 7.05 3.70 11.05
N THR A 14 6.33 3.00 10.18
CA THR A 14 6.84 2.57 8.88
C THR A 14 6.07 3.30 7.78
N LEU A 15 6.79 4.00 6.91
CA LEU A 15 6.25 4.53 5.66
C LEU A 15 6.16 3.40 4.64
N TYR A 16 5.05 3.33 3.91
CA TYR A 16 4.83 2.42 2.79
C TYR A 16 4.49 3.24 1.56
N GLN A 17 5.19 3.01 0.45
CA GLN A 17 4.95 3.70 -0.82
C GLN A 17 4.83 2.70 -1.96
N LEU A 18 3.72 2.75 -2.69
CA LEU A 18 3.51 1.95 -3.89
C LEU A 18 4.34 2.50 -5.05
N THR A 19 4.63 1.61 -6.00
CA THR A 19 5.14 1.96 -7.31
C THR A 19 4.14 1.53 -8.37
N TRP A 20 4.05 2.28 -9.47
CA TRP A 20 3.06 2.02 -10.51
C TRP A 20 3.27 0.65 -11.19
N LYS A 21 4.36 0.51 -11.96
CA LYS A 21 4.65 -0.71 -12.76
C LYS A 21 5.75 -1.60 -12.20
N ALA A 22 6.48 -1.13 -11.20
CA ALA A 22 7.62 -1.88 -10.67
C ALA A 22 7.21 -3.03 -9.74
N GLY A 23 5.95 -3.06 -9.27
CA GLY A 23 5.46 -4.11 -8.38
C GLY A 23 6.18 -4.11 -7.02
N ARG A 24 6.65 -2.95 -6.57
CA ARG A 24 7.36 -2.75 -5.31
C ARG A 24 6.53 -1.89 -4.35
N VAL A 25 6.62 -2.22 -3.08
CA VAL A 25 6.22 -1.36 -1.97
C VAL A 25 7.50 -0.93 -1.26
N TYR A 26 7.96 0.28 -1.51
CA TYR A 26 9.08 0.85 -0.77
C TYR A 26 8.68 1.07 0.68
N ARG A 27 9.62 0.82 1.59
CA ARG A 27 9.40 0.97 3.02
C ARG A 27 10.52 1.74 3.68
N TYR A 28 10.16 2.56 4.65
CA TYR A 28 11.13 3.31 5.44
C TYR A 28 10.71 3.29 6.91
N ASP A 29 11.65 2.97 7.80
CA ASP A 29 11.49 3.13 9.24
C ASP A 29 11.65 4.60 9.60
N LEU A 30 10.65 5.15 10.29
CA LEU A 30 10.53 6.53 10.73
C LEU A 30 10.73 6.69 12.25
N SER A 31 11.05 5.63 12.98
CA SER A 31 11.27 5.67 14.44
C SER A 31 12.54 6.43 14.83
N GLY A 32 13.46 6.61 13.89
CA GLY A 32 14.72 7.34 14.05
C GLY A 32 14.60 8.86 13.85
N LYS A 33 15.74 9.54 13.90
CA LYS A 33 15.83 10.98 13.57
C LYS A 33 15.65 11.26 12.08
N GLU A 34 15.99 10.28 11.25
CA GLU A 34 15.91 10.34 9.79
C GLU A 34 15.25 9.05 9.29
N PRO A 35 14.45 9.11 8.20
CA PRO A 35 13.91 7.92 7.57
C PRO A 35 15.02 6.98 7.11
N SER A 36 14.94 5.70 7.49
CA SER A 36 15.90 4.68 7.06
C SER A 36 15.22 3.65 6.15
N PRO A 37 15.81 3.29 5.00
CA PRO A 37 15.18 2.37 4.07
C PRO A 37 15.11 0.95 4.67
N LEU A 38 13.99 0.28 4.44
CA LEU A 38 13.79 -1.12 4.73
C LEU A 38 13.71 -1.91 3.42
N GLU A 39 13.88 -3.24 3.50
CA GLU A 39 13.67 -4.11 2.34
C GLU A 39 12.26 -3.90 1.76
N PRO A 40 12.14 -3.69 0.43
CA PRO A 40 10.85 -3.49 -0.20
C PRO A 40 10.03 -4.78 -0.22
N LEU A 41 8.71 -4.64 -0.15
CA LEU A 41 7.79 -5.76 -0.34
C LEU A 41 7.38 -5.87 -1.82
N ARG A 42 6.88 -7.04 -2.22
CA ARG A 42 6.34 -7.26 -3.56
C ARG A 42 4.85 -6.95 -3.58
N ASN A 43 4.42 -6.13 -4.53
CA ASN A 43 3.02 -5.92 -4.87
C ASN A 43 2.68 -6.75 -6.11
N ASP A 44 1.61 -7.52 -6.05
CA ASP A 44 1.14 -8.40 -7.12
C ASP A 44 0.14 -7.74 -8.07
N ARG A 45 -0.25 -6.48 -7.79
CA ARG A 45 -1.19 -5.69 -8.59
C ARG A 45 -0.62 -4.32 -8.95
N GLU A 46 -1.19 -3.67 -9.95
CA GLU A 46 -0.98 -2.23 -10.14
C GLU A 46 -1.56 -1.49 -8.91
N GLY A 47 -0.90 -0.42 -8.46
CA GLY A 47 -1.28 0.29 -7.25
C GLY A 47 -1.41 1.79 -7.50
N TRP A 48 -2.52 2.39 -7.09
CA TRP A 48 -2.80 3.83 -7.25
C TRP A 48 -2.83 4.53 -5.90
N GLY A 49 -3.73 4.12 -5.00
CA GLY A 49 -3.86 4.69 -3.66
C GLY A 49 -3.41 3.71 -2.56
N LEU A 50 -2.88 4.26 -1.48
CA LEU A 50 -2.55 3.50 -0.26
C LEU A 50 -2.94 4.33 0.96
N THR A 51 -3.63 3.70 1.92
CA THR A 51 -3.97 4.28 3.23
C THR A 51 -3.97 3.17 4.29
N THR A 52 -4.41 3.45 5.50
CA THR A 52 -4.55 2.47 6.58
C THR A 52 -5.75 2.78 7.48
N ASP A 53 -6.31 1.76 8.10
CA ASP A 53 -7.26 1.88 9.22
C ASP A 53 -6.59 1.79 10.59
N GLY A 54 -5.25 1.80 10.65
CA GLY A 54 -4.46 1.60 11.87
C GLY A 54 -4.10 0.14 12.15
N HIS A 55 -4.64 -0.81 11.38
CA HIS A 55 -4.34 -2.24 11.51
C HIS A 55 -3.81 -2.83 10.19
N SER A 56 -4.47 -2.55 9.08
CA SER A 56 -4.16 -3.04 7.74
C SER A 56 -3.73 -1.90 6.84
N LEU A 57 -2.95 -2.22 5.80
CA LEU A 57 -2.77 -1.33 4.67
C LEU A 57 -3.97 -1.51 3.72
N ILE A 58 -4.49 -0.42 3.16
CA ILE A 58 -5.65 -0.45 2.25
C ILE A 58 -5.21 0.11 0.92
N ALA A 59 -5.17 -0.75 -0.10
CA ALA A 59 -4.69 -0.42 -1.43
C ALA A 59 -5.83 -0.39 -2.46
N SER A 60 -5.77 0.58 -3.37
CA SER A 60 -6.60 0.64 -4.57
C SER A 60 -5.77 0.44 -5.83
N ASP A 61 -6.38 -0.10 -6.88
CA ASP A 61 -5.74 -0.42 -8.16
C ASP A 61 -6.48 0.21 -9.37
N GLY A 62 -7.34 1.20 -9.12
CA GLY A 62 -8.19 1.82 -10.14
C GLY A 62 -9.48 1.04 -10.47
N SER A 63 -9.63 -0.19 -9.96
CA SER A 63 -10.89 -0.92 -10.00
C SER A 63 -11.85 -0.48 -8.88
N ALA A 64 -13.03 -1.09 -8.82
CA ALA A 64 -13.98 -0.90 -7.72
C ALA A 64 -13.57 -1.64 -6.43
N PHE A 65 -12.45 -2.36 -6.41
CA PHE A 65 -12.04 -3.15 -5.24
C PHE A 65 -11.00 -2.44 -4.39
N LEU A 66 -11.17 -2.54 -3.06
CA LEU A 66 -10.14 -2.17 -2.09
C LEU A 66 -9.61 -3.43 -1.42
N ALA A 67 -8.29 -3.60 -1.45
CA ALA A 67 -7.60 -4.72 -0.83
C ALA A 67 -7.01 -4.30 0.52
N PHE A 68 -7.36 -5.03 1.58
CA PHE A 68 -6.72 -4.96 2.88
C PHE A 68 -5.50 -5.88 2.83
N ARG A 69 -4.34 -5.32 3.14
CA ARG A 69 -3.02 -5.92 2.93
C ARG A 69 -2.27 -5.96 4.26
N SER A 70 -1.60 -7.08 4.50
CA SER A 70 -0.76 -7.23 5.68
C SER A 70 0.44 -6.30 5.62
N ALA A 71 0.72 -5.57 6.71
CA ALA A 71 1.92 -4.74 6.80
C ALA A 71 3.23 -5.57 6.80
N LYS A 72 3.13 -6.86 7.14
CA LYS A 72 4.27 -7.77 7.25
C LYS A 72 4.85 -8.15 5.90
N ASP A 73 4.00 -8.55 4.96
CA ASP A 73 4.40 -9.15 3.68
C ASP A 73 3.58 -8.67 2.48
N PHE A 74 2.62 -7.75 2.69
CA PHE A 74 1.74 -7.20 1.67
C PHE A 74 0.78 -8.23 1.01
N SER A 75 0.57 -9.39 1.65
CA SER A 75 -0.45 -10.37 1.25
C SER A 75 -1.87 -9.82 1.41
N VAL A 76 -2.82 -10.31 0.60
CA VAL A 76 -4.24 -9.96 0.73
C VAL A 76 -4.84 -10.65 1.95
N GLU A 77 -5.39 -9.86 2.86
CA GLU A 77 -6.15 -10.35 4.02
C GLU A 77 -7.65 -10.34 3.72
N LYS A 78 -8.13 -9.30 3.03
CA LYS A 78 -9.53 -9.13 2.66
C LYS A 78 -9.66 -8.24 1.42
N THR A 79 -10.76 -8.38 0.69
CA THR A 79 -11.15 -7.44 -0.35
C THR A 79 -12.59 -6.98 -0.11
N ILE A 80 -12.86 -5.69 -0.37
CA ILE A 80 -14.22 -5.15 -0.43
C ILE A 80 -14.46 -4.54 -1.81
N GLU A 81 -15.71 -4.61 -2.26
CA GLU A 81 -16.17 -3.92 -3.46
C GLU A 81 -16.83 -2.60 -3.07
N VAL A 82 -16.37 -1.51 -3.66
CA VAL A 82 -16.95 -0.18 -3.52
C VAL A 82 -18.12 -0.07 -4.47
N ARG A 83 -19.31 0.24 -3.93
CA ARG A 83 -20.53 0.46 -4.70
C ARG A 83 -21.11 1.82 -4.36
N PHE A 84 -21.35 2.64 -5.38
CA PHE A 84 -22.03 3.91 -5.16
C PHE A 84 -23.52 3.66 -4.96
N GLN A 85 -24.03 3.94 -3.75
CA GLN A 85 -25.43 3.66 -3.37
C GLN A 85 -25.84 2.18 -3.58
N GLY A 86 -24.90 1.24 -3.42
CA GLY A 86 -25.16 -0.20 -3.61
C GLY A 86 -25.28 -0.65 -5.07
N LYS A 87 -25.11 0.25 -6.05
CA LYS A 87 -25.11 -0.08 -7.48
C LYS A 87 -23.69 -0.38 -7.95
N ALA A 88 -23.58 -1.35 -8.85
CA ALA A 88 -22.37 -1.57 -9.65
C ALA A 88 -22.23 -0.44 -10.67
#